data_AF-A0A6I7QBN9-F1
#
_entry.id   AF-A0A6I7QBN9-F1
#
_cell.length_a   1.000
_cell.length_b   1.000
_cell.length_c   1.000
_cell.angle_alpha   90.00
_cell.angle_beta   90.00
_cell.angle_gamma   90.00
#
_symmetry.space_group_name_H-M   'P 1'
#
loop_
_entity.id
_entity.type
_entity.pdbx_description
1 polymer ?
#
loop_
_entity_poly.entity_id
_entity_poly.type
_entity_poly.pdbx_seq_one_letter_code
_entity_poly.pdbx_strand_id
1 'polypeptide(L)'
;MIERYSRKEMTDIWSEQNHFQAWLDVELAACKAWSKIGKIPAEDVEKLYKNATFDIDRIKEIEMETRHDVVAFTRSVSESLGEEKKWVHYGLTSTDVVDTANGCRLKQANVLLRTGLNRFNKALAEKAHEHKLTVMMGRTHGVHAEPTTFGLKCALWYAEMQRNMDRFERAAADVEFGKLSGAVGTFAHIPPEVEKITCELLGLSPAPVSTQTLQRDRHAYYMATLAVIGGTLEKIAVEIRHLQRTELREAEEFFRKGQKGSSAMPHKRNPISSENITGCARVLRGYMVSAYENMPLWHERDISHSSVERIILPDATILLDYMLHRFSSVIEKLMVYPENMKENMEKTHGLVFSQRLLLMLIEKGLSREAAYDRVQPLAMQAWEEKRSFRELVEADTTIRDNLTPEEIESAFDLNYHTRRVDEIFRRAGL
;
A
#
# COMPACT_ATOMS: atom_id res chain seq x y z
N MET A 1 -16.45 1.47 -6.81
CA MET A 1 -15.50 0.44 -7.28
C MET A 1 -16.28 -0.68 -7.94
N ILE A 2 -15.76 -1.29 -9.03
CA ILE A 2 -16.46 -2.41 -9.68
C ILE A 2 -16.29 -3.71 -8.89
N GLU A 3 -17.33 -4.56 -8.89
CA GLU A 3 -17.38 -5.84 -8.14
C GLU A 3 -16.13 -6.72 -8.35
N ARG A 4 -15.59 -6.75 -9.58
CA ARG A 4 -14.40 -7.52 -9.94
C ARG A 4 -13.15 -7.18 -9.11
N TYR A 5 -13.05 -5.95 -8.62
CA TYR A 5 -11.91 -5.45 -7.83
C TYR A 5 -12.33 -5.16 -6.39
N SER A 6 -13.38 -5.82 -5.93
CA SER A 6 -13.97 -5.62 -4.62
C SER A 6 -14.00 -6.91 -3.83
N ARG A 7 -13.38 -6.92 -2.64
CA ARG A 7 -13.52 -8.01 -1.67
C ARG A 7 -14.71 -7.74 -0.76
N LYS A 8 -15.49 -8.78 -0.47
CA LYS A 8 -16.75 -8.68 0.28
C LYS A 8 -16.54 -7.97 1.62
N GLU A 9 -15.48 -8.34 2.34
CA GLU A 9 -15.17 -7.83 3.66
C GLU A 9 -14.98 -6.31 3.67
N MET A 10 -14.34 -5.75 2.64
CA MET A 10 -14.16 -4.30 2.51
C MET A 10 -15.42 -3.61 1.98
N THR A 11 -16.16 -4.23 1.06
CA THR A 11 -17.43 -3.65 0.57
C THR A 11 -18.52 -3.61 1.63
N ASP A 12 -18.54 -4.57 2.55
CA ASP A 12 -19.52 -4.61 3.64
C ASP A 12 -19.41 -3.36 4.53
N ILE A 13 -18.18 -2.86 4.76
CA ILE A 13 -17.91 -1.60 5.49
C ILE A 13 -18.53 -0.39 4.78
N TRP A 14 -18.49 -0.41 3.45
CA TRP A 14 -18.99 0.69 2.61
C TRP A 14 -20.46 0.55 2.21
N SER A 15 -21.15 -0.52 2.66
CA SER A 15 -22.57 -0.73 2.42
C SER A 15 -23.45 0.36 3.06
N GLU A 16 -24.65 0.56 2.51
CA GLU A 16 -25.66 1.46 3.11
C GLU A 16 -26.04 1.00 4.53
N GLN A 17 -26.15 -0.32 4.74
CA GLN A 17 -26.44 -0.88 6.06
C GLN A 17 -25.38 -0.47 7.08
N ASN A 18 -24.09 -0.64 6.78
CA ASN A 18 -23.03 -0.26 7.71
C ASN A 18 -22.88 1.27 7.83
N HIS A 19 -23.23 2.02 6.79
CA HIS A 19 -23.27 3.49 6.83
C HIS A 19 -24.26 4.00 7.87
N PHE A 20 -25.53 3.57 7.79
CA PHE A 20 -26.56 3.98 8.74
C PHE A 20 -26.38 3.33 10.12
N GLN A 21 -25.79 2.14 10.19
CA GLN A 21 -25.40 1.55 11.48
C GLN A 21 -24.34 2.41 12.17
N ALA A 22 -23.33 2.89 11.45
CA ALA A 22 -22.33 3.79 12.02
C ALA A 22 -22.95 5.12 12.49
N TRP A 23 -23.96 5.64 11.80
CA TRP A 23 -24.71 6.81 12.28
C TRP A 23 -25.47 6.51 13.57
N LEU A 24 -26.15 5.36 13.64
CA LEU A 24 -26.86 4.92 14.84
C LEU A 24 -25.90 4.73 16.02
N ASP A 25 -24.73 4.14 15.79
CA ASP A 25 -23.71 3.94 16.83
C ASP A 25 -23.23 5.28 17.40
N VAL A 26 -23.05 6.30 16.55
CA VAL A 26 -22.70 7.67 16.99
C VAL A 26 -23.82 8.30 17.80
N GLU A 27 -25.07 8.23 17.34
CA GLU A 27 -26.24 8.76 18.06
C GLU A 27 -26.39 8.14 19.45
N LEU A 28 -26.29 6.80 19.53
CA LEU A 28 -26.38 6.05 20.78
C LEU A 28 -25.22 6.38 21.71
N ALA A 29 -23.99 6.49 21.19
CA ALA A 29 -22.82 6.87 21.96
C ALA A 29 -22.94 8.31 22.50
N ALA A 30 -23.47 9.25 21.71
CA ALA A 30 -23.72 10.62 22.13
C ALA A 30 -24.78 10.68 23.25
N CYS A 31 -25.89 9.93 23.11
CA CYS A 31 -26.91 9.83 24.16
C CYS A 31 -26.34 9.25 25.45
N LYS A 32 -25.51 8.20 25.35
CA LYS A 32 -24.80 7.62 26.49
C LYS A 32 -23.84 8.61 27.15
N ALA A 33 -23.13 9.42 26.36
CA ALA A 33 -22.25 10.46 26.87
C ALA A 33 -23.01 11.56 27.62
N TRP A 34 -24.11 12.04 27.05
CA TRP A 34 -25.03 12.97 27.72
C TRP A 34 -25.59 12.41 29.03
N SER A 35 -25.88 11.10 29.08
CA SER A 35 -26.33 10.45 30.30
C SER A 35 -25.24 10.34 31.36
N LYS A 36 -23.98 10.06 30.96
CA LYS A 36 -22.83 10.07 31.89
C LYS A 36 -22.61 11.44 32.56
N ILE A 37 -23.00 12.53 31.90
CA ILE A 37 -22.94 13.89 32.48
C ILE A 37 -24.26 14.36 33.09
N GLY A 38 -25.24 13.45 33.25
CA GLY A 38 -26.48 13.68 33.99
C GLY A 38 -27.58 14.42 33.22
N LYS A 39 -27.45 14.65 31.91
CA LYS A 39 -28.46 15.38 31.12
C LYS A 39 -29.60 14.50 30.64
N ILE A 40 -29.29 13.27 30.21
CA ILE A 40 -30.27 12.29 29.73
C ILE A 40 -30.45 11.20 30.80
N PRO A 41 -31.70 10.87 31.20
CA PRO A 41 -31.95 9.77 32.13
C PRO A 41 -31.35 8.45 31.64
N ALA A 42 -30.70 7.69 32.52
CA ALA A 42 -30.09 6.40 32.16
C ALA A 42 -31.11 5.40 31.59
N GLU A 43 -32.33 5.40 32.12
CA GLU A 43 -33.45 4.58 31.63
C GLU A 43 -33.83 4.87 30.17
N ASP A 44 -33.73 6.14 29.73
CA ASP A 44 -34.02 6.51 28.35
C ASP A 44 -32.89 6.03 27.43
N VAL A 45 -31.64 6.08 27.88
CA VAL A 45 -30.51 5.50 27.13
C VAL A 45 -30.63 3.98 27.01
N GLU A 46 -31.03 3.28 28.06
CA GLU A 46 -31.28 1.84 28.00
C GLU A 46 -32.37 1.48 26.97
N LYS A 47 -33.46 2.26 26.93
CA LYS A 47 -34.51 2.10 25.90
C LYS A 47 -33.96 2.37 24.50
N LEU A 48 -33.17 3.42 24.32
CA LEU A 48 -32.55 3.74 23.03
C LEU A 48 -31.67 2.59 22.53
N TYR A 49 -30.77 2.07 23.35
CA TYR A 49 -29.91 0.93 22.96
C TYR A 49 -30.70 -0.35 22.68
N LYS A 50 -31.84 -0.54 23.35
CA LYS A 50 -32.68 -1.73 23.17
C LYS A 50 -33.54 -1.68 21.91
N ASN A 51 -34.09 -0.51 21.60
CA ASN A 51 -35.19 -0.37 20.63
C ASN A 51 -34.79 0.35 19.34
N ALA A 52 -33.76 1.22 19.37
CA ALA A 52 -33.42 2.04 18.22
C ALA A 52 -32.97 1.16 17.05
N THR A 53 -33.70 1.25 15.95
CA THR A 53 -33.36 0.64 14.66
C THR A 53 -33.76 1.58 13.54
N PHE A 54 -33.30 1.31 12.33
CA PHE A 54 -33.68 2.06 11.14
C PHE A 54 -34.10 1.10 10.02
N ASP A 55 -34.77 1.65 9.01
CA ASP A 55 -35.12 0.96 7.77
C ASP A 55 -34.60 1.77 6.57
N ILE A 56 -33.77 1.16 5.73
CA ILE A 56 -33.07 1.86 4.63
C ILE A 56 -34.05 2.37 3.58
N ASP A 57 -35.06 1.58 3.23
CA ASP A 57 -36.04 1.98 2.22
C ASP A 57 -36.89 3.13 2.76
N ARG A 58 -37.24 3.07 4.05
CA ARG A 58 -37.93 4.16 4.74
C ARG A 58 -37.11 5.44 4.81
N ILE A 59 -35.80 5.35 5.03
CA ILE A 59 -34.91 6.52 4.98
C ILE A 59 -34.97 7.15 3.59
N LYS A 60 -34.85 6.36 2.52
CA LYS A 60 -34.91 6.85 1.14
C LYS A 60 -36.25 7.52 0.82
N GLU A 61 -37.36 6.95 1.31
CA GLU A 61 -38.68 7.56 1.20
C GLU A 61 -38.73 8.95 1.84
N ILE A 62 -38.28 9.07 3.10
CA ILE A 62 -38.28 10.35 3.82
C ILE A 62 -37.30 11.35 3.18
N GLU A 63 -36.18 10.88 2.62
CA GLU A 63 -35.19 11.74 1.95
C GLU A 63 -35.75 12.39 0.68
N MET A 64 -36.65 11.73 -0.05
CA MET A 64 -37.31 12.33 -1.23
C MET A 64 -38.08 13.61 -0.89
N GLU A 65 -38.65 13.69 0.32
CA GLU A 65 -39.35 14.87 0.82
C GLU A 65 -38.41 15.86 1.49
N THR A 66 -37.56 15.39 2.39
CA THR A 66 -36.70 16.24 3.23
C THR A 66 -35.49 16.81 2.50
N ARG A 67 -35.04 16.15 1.41
CA ARG A 67 -33.81 16.47 0.67
C ARG A 67 -32.58 16.56 1.58
N HIS A 68 -32.59 15.80 2.68
CA HIS A 68 -31.55 15.81 3.69
C HIS A 68 -31.40 14.43 4.35
N ASP A 69 -30.30 13.75 4.06
CA ASP A 69 -30.00 12.38 4.47
C ASP A 69 -30.04 12.16 6.01
N VAL A 70 -29.38 13.00 6.80
CA VAL A 70 -29.39 12.87 8.27
C VAL A 70 -30.77 13.07 8.87
N VAL A 71 -31.56 14.03 8.36
CA VAL A 71 -32.93 14.24 8.85
C VAL A 71 -33.82 13.05 8.50
N ALA A 72 -33.64 12.46 7.32
CA ALA A 72 -34.37 11.26 6.94
C ALA A 72 -34.01 10.07 7.84
N PHE A 73 -32.72 9.91 8.15
CA PHE A 73 -32.24 8.90 9.09
C PHE A 73 -32.81 9.08 10.50
N THR A 74 -32.70 10.25 11.12
CA THR A 74 -33.17 10.44 12.50
C THR A 74 -34.68 10.26 12.63
N ARG A 75 -35.45 10.59 11.58
CA ARG A 75 -36.89 10.31 11.51
C ARG A 75 -37.18 8.81 11.42
N SER A 76 -36.49 8.07 10.55
CA SER A 76 -36.62 6.61 10.48
C SER A 76 -36.30 5.95 11.83
N VAL A 77 -35.21 6.37 12.49
CA VAL A 77 -34.89 5.88 13.85
C VAL A 77 -35.98 6.21 14.84
N SER A 78 -36.52 7.42 14.80
CA SER A 78 -37.59 7.87 15.70
C SER A 78 -38.90 7.08 15.54
N GLU A 79 -39.17 6.48 14.38
CA GLU A 79 -40.34 5.62 14.15
C GLU A 79 -40.25 4.30 14.92
N SER A 80 -39.04 3.85 15.30
CA SER A 80 -38.82 2.65 16.12
C SER A 80 -38.91 2.88 17.64
N LEU A 81 -39.05 4.14 18.08
CA LEU A 81 -38.85 4.56 19.46
C LEU A 81 -40.12 5.14 20.10
N GLY A 82 -40.15 5.09 21.44
CA GLY A 82 -41.16 5.71 22.29
C GLY A 82 -40.90 7.19 22.56
N GLU A 83 -41.16 7.64 23.80
CA GLU A 83 -40.92 9.03 24.22
C GLU A 83 -39.42 9.40 24.23
N GLU A 84 -38.55 8.41 24.40
CA GLU A 84 -37.09 8.58 24.40
C GLU A 84 -36.55 9.11 23.06
N LYS A 85 -37.34 9.04 21.97
CA LYS A 85 -36.95 9.59 20.65
C LYS A 85 -36.59 11.08 20.68
N LYS A 86 -37.08 11.82 21.68
CA LYS A 86 -36.73 13.25 21.89
C LYS A 86 -35.24 13.48 22.11
N TRP A 87 -34.49 12.44 22.46
CA TRP A 87 -33.05 12.50 22.69
C TRP A 87 -32.20 12.17 21.47
N VAL A 88 -32.78 11.57 20.43
CA VAL A 88 -32.08 11.32 19.17
C VAL A 88 -31.62 12.66 18.60
N HIS A 89 -30.34 12.75 18.24
CA HIS A 89 -29.70 13.96 17.72
C HIS A 89 -29.64 15.16 18.69
N TYR A 90 -29.78 14.93 20.01
CA TYR A 90 -29.80 16.02 20.99
C TYR A 90 -28.47 16.79 21.05
N GLY A 91 -28.52 18.06 20.66
CA GLY A 91 -27.36 18.98 20.68
C GLY A 91 -26.37 18.78 19.53
N LEU A 92 -26.65 17.88 18.59
CA LEU A 92 -25.78 17.57 17.46
C LEU A 92 -26.11 18.42 16.23
N THR A 93 -25.12 18.60 15.36
CA THR A 93 -25.34 18.95 13.94
C THR A 93 -25.13 17.71 13.07
N SER A 94 -25.65 17.74 11.83
CA SER A 94 -25.56 16.61 10.89
C SER A 94 -24.14 16.07 10.73
N THR A 95 -23.13 16.94 10.65
CA THR A 95 -21.75 16.50 10.45
C THR A 95 -21.04 16.04 11.73
N ASP A 96 -21.62 16.27 12.91
CA ASP A 96 -21.14 15.57 14.12
C ASP A 96 -21.35 14.06 13.97
N VAL A 97 -22.47 13.66 13.36
CA VAL A 97 -22.78 12.26 13.05
C VAL A 97 -21.99 11.78 11.83
N VAL A 98 -22.04 12.51 10.72
CA VAL A 98 -21.46 12.06 9.44
C VAL A 98 -19.94 11.87 9.52
N ASP A 99 -19.19 12.87 10.01
CA ASP A 99 -17.72 12.78 10.03
C ASP A 99 -17.24 11.77 11.08
N THR A 100 -17.87 11.73 12.26
CA THR A 100 -17.53 10.74 13.30
C THR A 100 -17.82 9.31 12.82
N ALA A 101 -18.95 9.09 12.15
CA ALA A 101 -19.27 7.79 11.57
C ALA A 101 -18.31 7.40 10.43
N ASN A 102 -17.87 8.36 9.61
CA ASN A 102 -16.82 8.11 8.63
C ASN A 102 -15.49 7.76 9.29
N GLY A 103 -15.13 8.39 10.41
CA GLY A 103 -13.99 7.98 11.25
C GLY A 103 -14.11 6.53 11.71
N CYS A 104 -15.29 6.09 12.18
CA CYS A 104 -15.55 4.69 12.53
C CYS A 104 -15.38 3.74 11.34
N ARG A 105 -15.91 4.09 10.16
CA ARG A 105 -15.82 3.24 8.96
C ARG A 105 -14.40 3.18 8.40
N LEU A 106 -13.68 4.29 8.41
CA LEU A 106 -12.26 4.32 8.06
C LEU A 106 -11.42 3.49 9.02
N LYS A 107 -11.70 3.54 10.32
CA LYS A 107 -11.08 2.64 11.31
C LYS A 107 -11.31 1.17 10.98
N GLN A 108 -12.55 0.78 10.64
CA GLN A 108 -12.87 -0.59 10.21
C GLN A 108 -12.08 -0.97 8.94
N ALA A 109 -12.03 -0.09 7.93
CA ALA A 109 -11.27 -0.30 6.71
C ALA A 109 -9.76 -0.43 6.98
N ASN A 110 -9.24 0.40 7.89
CA ASN A 110 -7.83 0.40 8.26
C ASN A 110 -7.39 -0.90 8.92
N VAL A 111 -8.27 -1.56 9.68
CA VAL A 111 -8.01 -2.91 10.23
C VAL A 111 -7.77 -3.93 9.10
N LEU A 112 -8.59 -3.90 8.06
CA LEU A 112 -8.43 -4.80 6.91
C LEU A 112 -7.17 -4.47 6.09
N LEU A 113 -6.92 -3.19 5.83
CA LEU A 113 -5.72 -2.74 5.11
C LEU A 113 -4.45 -3.11 5.87
N ARG A 114 -4.40 -2.91 7.19
CA ARG A 114 -3.29 -3.33 8.05
C ARG A 114 -3.05 -4.84 7.96
N THR A 115 -4.11 -5.63 7.94
CA THR A 115 -4.02 -7.09 7.75
C THR A 115 -3.42 -7.44 6.39
N GLY A 116 -3.89 -6.79 5.32
CA GLY A 116 -3.35 -6.98 3.96
C GLY A 116 -1.88 -6.57 3.84
N LEU A 117 -1.49 -5.44 4.43
CA LEU A 117 -0.11 -4.96 4.49
C LEU A 117 0.81 -5.92 5.24
N ASN A 118 0.37 -6.43 6.39
CA ASN A 118 1.11 -7.44 7.16
C ASN A 118 1.31 -8.74 6.39
N ARG A 119 0.26 -9.24 5.72
CA ARG A 119 0.37 -10.42 4.86
C ARG A 119 1.37 -10.20 3.72
N PHE A 120 1.30 -9.06 3.05
CA PHE A 120 2.21 -8.74 1.96
C PHE A 120 3.66 -8.64 2.42
N ASN A 121 3.91 -7.96 3.56
CA ASN A 121 5.22 -7.90 4.21
C ASN A 121 5.76 -9.29 4.54
N LYS A 122 4.93 -10.16 5.11
CA LYS A 122 5.32 -11.54 5.43
C LYS A 122 5.71 -12.32 4.16
N ALA A 123 4.92 -12.23 3.09
CA ALA A 123 5.23 -12.89 1.82
C ALA A 123 6.56 -12.42 1.22
N LEU A 124 6.87 -11.12 1.31
CA LEU A 124 8.14 -10.55 0.87
C LEU A 124 9.32 -11.05 1.71
N ALA A 125 9.17 -11.08 3.05
CA ALA A 125 10.19 -11.59 3.95
C ALA A 125 10.50 -13.06 3.68
N GLU A 126 9.47 -13.91 3.57
CA GLU A 126 9.62 -15.33 3.25
C GLU A 126 10.34 -15.53 1.91
N LYS A 127 9.95 -14.78 0.86
CA LYS A 127 10.60 -14.87 -0.45
C LYS A 127 12.06 -14.36 -0.42
N ALA A 128 12.34 -13.34 0.39
CA ALA A 128 13.70 -12.84 0.59
C ALA A 128 14.59 -13.90 1.23
N HIS A 129 14.11 -14.59 2.28
CA HIS A 129 14.84 -15.68 2.92
C HIS A 129 15.04 -16.89 2.00
N GLU A 130 13.98 -17.31 1.31
CA GLU A 130 14.02 -18.44 0.38
C GLU A 130 15.10 -18.28 -0.69
N HIS A 131 15.31 -17.04 -1.17
CA HIS A 131 16.25 -16.74 -2.24
C HIS A 131 17.42 -15.85 -1.82
N LYS A 132 17.77 -15.89 -0.53
CA LYS A 132 18.81 -15.05 0.07
C LYS A 132 20.11 -15.03 -0.75
N LEU A 133 20.57 -16.20 -1.19
CA LEU A 133 21.79 -16.38 -1.98
C LEU A 133 21.54 -16.77 -3.44
N THR A 134 20.31 -16.65 -3.94
CA THR A 134 20.00 -16.91 -5.36
C THR A 134 20.58 -15.78 -6.21
N VAL A 135 21.76 -15.99 -6.78
CA VAL A 135 22.44 -14.99 -7.61
C VAL A 135 21.66 -14.68 -8.89
N MET A 136 21.70 -13.42 -9.30
CA MET A 136 21.13 -12.92 -10.55
C MET A 136 21.87 -11.66 -11.01
N MET A 137 21.65 -11.22 -12.25
CA MET A 137 22.17 -9.93 -12.68
C MET A 137 21.44 -8.75 -12.03
N GLY A 138 22.22 -7.85 -11.41
CA GLY A 138 21.81 -6.47 -11.18
C GLY A 138 21.70 -5.74 -12.51
N ARG A 139 20.68 -4.89 -12.64
CA ARG A 139 20.40 -4.15 -13.88
C ARG A 139 20.22 -2.67 -13.60
N THR A 140 20.99 -1.85 -14.31
CA THR A 140 20.86 -0.39 -14.34
C THR A 140 20.55 0.02 -15.77
N HIS A 141 19.54 0.88 -15.97
CA HIS A 141 19.06 1.24 -17.32
C HIS A 141 18.61 0.05 -18.18
N GLY A 142 18.25 -1.08 -17.56
CA GLY A 142 17.92 -2.33 -18.26
C GLY A 142 19.12 -3.13 -18.77
N VAL A 143 20.35 -2.68 -18.48
CA VAL A 143 21.62 -3.31 -18.89
C VAL A 143 22.27 -4.04 -17.72
N HIS A 144 23.01 -5.11 -17.98
CA HIS A 144 23.79 -5.82 -16.96
C HIS A 144 24.81 -4.90 -16.30
N ALA A 145 24.78 -4.86 -14.97
CA ALA A 145 25.76 -4.17 -14.14
C ALA A 145 26.59 -5.24 -13.40
N GLU A 146 26.49 -5.30 -12.08
CA GLU A 146 27.13 -6.32 -11.25
C GLU A 146 26.12 -7.39 -10.77
N PRO A 147 26.57 -8.60 -10.41
CA PRO A 147 25.74 -9.60 -9.75
C PRO A 147 25.10 -9.10 -8.45
N THR A 148 23.87 -9.52 -8.19
CA THR A 148 23.15 -9.35 -6.92
C THR A 148 22.45 -10.66 -6.57
N THR A 149 21.56 -10.67 -5.57
CA THR A 149 20.69 -11.82 -5.31
C THR A 149 19.21 -11.46 -5.42
N PHE A 150 18.38 -12.42 -5.84
CA PHE A 150 16.94 -12.24 -5.84
C PHE A 150 16.41 -11.99 -4.42
N GLY A 151 17.02 -12.61 -3.41
CA GLY A 151 16.73 -12.34 -2.00
C GLY A 151 16.97 -10.88 -1.61
N LEU A 152 18.08 -10.25 -2.04
CA LEU A 152 18.31 -8.82 -1.81
C LEU A 152 17.25 -7.94 -2.50
N LYS A 153 16.78 -8.33 -3.68
CA LYS A 153 15.69 -7.64 -4.39
C LYS A 153 14.38 -7.71 -3.60
N CYS A 154 14.04 -8.87 -3.03
CA CYS A 154 12.89 -9.01 -2.15
C CYS A 154 13.08 -8.26 -0.80
N ALA A 155 14.28 -8.28 -0.23
CA ALA A 155 14.60 -7.52 0.98
C ALA A 155 14.45 -6.00 0.78
N LEU A 156 14.81 -5.49 -0.39
CA LEU A 156 14.56 -4.10 -0.77
C LEU A 156 13.06 -3.76 -0.77
N TRP A 157 12.24 -4.65 -1.34
CA TRP A 157 10.79 -4.48 -1.34
C TRP A 157 10.19 -4.54 0.07
N TYR A 158 10.65 -5.50 0.88
CA TYR A 158 10.27 -5.63 2.28
C TYR A 158 10.58 -4.34 3.05
N ALA A 159 11.81 -3.83 2.96
CA ALA A 159 12.21 -2.60 3.63
C ALA A 159 11.39 -1.37 3.18
N GLU A 160 10.97 -1.32 1.91
CA GLU A 160 10.06 -0.28 1.45
C GLU A 160 8.65 -0.41 2.00
N MET A 161 8.14 -1.63 2.11
CA MET A 161 6.84 -1.90 2.69
C MET A 161 6.82 -1.70 4.21
N GLN A 162 7.94 -1.87 4.92
CA GLN A 162 8.08 -1.44 6.32
C GLN A 162 7.91 0.08 6.46
N ARG A 163 8.59 0.88 5.62
CA ARG A 163 8.38 2.34 5.61
C ARG A 163 6.93 2.72 5.28
N ASN A 164 6.27 1.96 4.40
CA ASN A 164 4.87 2.17 4.08
C ASN A 164 3.93 1.78 5.22
N MET A 165 4.28 0.77 6.03
CA MET A 165 3.54 0.46 7.25
C MET A 165 3.60 1.64 8.23
N ASP A 166 4.79 2.19 8.49
CA ASP A 166 4.94 3.36 9.38
C ASP A 166 4.17 4.59 8.88
N ARG A 167 4.10 4.79 7.56
CA ARG A 167 3.29 5.85 6.96
C ARG A 167 1.80 5.56 7.15
N PHE A 168 1.38 4.34 6.87
CA PHE A 168 0.00 3.90 6.99
C PHE A 168 -0.52 4.04 8.42
N GLU A 169 0.23 3.59 9.44
CA GLU A 169 -0.21 3.70 10.83
C GLU A 169 -0.42 5.16 11.26
N ARG A 170 0.47 6.08 10.83
CA ARG A 170 0.30 7.52 11.07
C ARG A 170 -0.91 8.08 10.35
N ALA A 171 -1.09 7.73 9.07
CA ALA A 171 -2.21 8.19 8.26
C ALA A 171 -3.56 7.66 8.77
N ALA A 172 -3.61 6.39 9.18
CA ALA A 172 -4.77 5.75 9.78
C ALA A 172 -5.15 6.47 11.09
N ALA A 173 -4.19 6.66 12.00
CA ALA A 173 -4.42 7.40 13.24
C ALA A 173 -4.94 8.82 13.00
N ASP A 174 -4.50 9.49 11.93
CA ASP A 174 -4.89 10.87 11.63
C ASP A 174 -6.32 11.04 11.07
N VAL A 175 -6.93 9.96 10.55
CA VAL A 175 -8.34 9.93 10.12
C VAL A 175 -9.27 9.18 11.08
N GLU A 176 -8.73 8.49 12.08
CA GLU A 176 -9.49 7.82 13.15
C GLU A 176 -9.91 8.83 14.25
N PHE A 177 -10.54 9.92 13.79
CA PHE A 177 -11.01 11.03 14.59
C PHE A 177 -12.54 11.18 14.52
N GLY A 178 -13.12 11.69 15.61
CA GLY A 178 -14.51 12.14 15.67
C GLY A 178 -14.59 13.64 15.95
N LYS A 179 -15.75 14.23 15.68
CA LYS A 179 -16.10 15.59 16.11
C LYS A 179 -17.56 15.66 16.53
N LEU A 180 -17.83 16.27 17.68
CA LEU A 180 -19.17 16.52 18.23
C LEU A 180 -19.19 17.91 18.88
N SER A 181 -18.91 18.91 18.05
CA SER A 181 -18.67 20.30 18.46
C SER A 181 -19.77 21.25 17.99
N GLY A 182 -20.82 20.71 17.35
CA GLY A 182 -21.99 21.44 16.92
C GLY A 182 -21.77 22.22 15.62
N ALA A 183 -22.67 23.18 15.41
CA ALA A 183 -22.86 23.84 14.11
C ALA A 183 -21.63 24.56 13.55
N VAL A 184 -20.73 25.08 14.38
CA VAL A 184 -19.54 25.83 13.93
C VAL A 184 -18.29 25.50 14.75
N GLY A 185 -18.30 24.40 15.51
CA GLY A 185 -17.12 23.95 16.24
C GLY A 185 -16.88 24.60 17.60
N THR A 186 -17.88 25.32 18.14
CA THR A 186 -17.73 26.15 19.35
C THR A 186 -18.27 25.51 20.62
N PHE A 187 -18.83 24.31 20.55
CA PHE A 187 -19.45 23.62 21.70
C PHE A 187 -20.62 24.41 22.35
N ALA A 188 -21.23 25.35 21.63
CA ALA A 188 -22.28 26.23 22.17
C ALA A 188 -23.54 25.48 22.65
N HIS A 189 -23.83 24.32 22.07
CA HIS A 189 -25.02 23.52 22.39
C HIS A 189 -24.68 22.09 22.84
N ILE A 190 -23.39 21.75 22.90
CA ILE A 190 -22.88 20.44 23.26
C ILE A 190 -21.57 20.60 24.04
N PRO A 191 -21.48 20.16 25.31
CA PRO A 191 -20.25 20.22 26.09
C PRO A 191 -19.13 19.36 25.49
N PRO A 192 -17.86 19.79 25.54
CA PRO A 192 -16.71 18.99 25.07
C PRO A 192 -16.60 17.61 25.72
N GLU A 193 -17.10 17.42 26.94
CA GLU A 193 -17.14 16.13 27.63
C GLU A 193 -17.98 15.10 26.86
N VAL A 194 -19.04 15.53 26.17
CA VAL A 194 -19.89 14.66 25.35
C VAL A 194 -19.09 14.13 24.16
N GLU A 195 -18.34 15.00 23.47
CA GLU A 195 -17.46 14.60 22.37
C GLU A 195 -16.41 13.60 22.84
N LYS A 196 -15.69 13.93 23.93
CA LYS A 196 -14.63 13.08 24.48
C LYS A 196 -15.14 11.67 24.80
N ILE A 197 -16.24 11.58 25.55
CA ILE A 197 -16.81 10.28 25.95
C ILE A 197 -17.34 9.52 24.73
N THR A 198 -17.98 10.22 23.77
CA THR A 198 -18.49 9.58 22.55
C THR A 198 -17.35 8.99 21.72
N CYS A 199 -16.29 9.77 21.49
CA CYS A 199 -15.11 9.31 20.77
C CYS A 199 -14.44 8.13 21.50
N GLU A 200 -14.28 8.18 22.83
CA GLU A 200 -13.76 7.07 23.62
C GLU A 200 -14.59 5.78 23.46
N LEU A 201 -15.93 5.88 23.48
CA LEU A 201 -16.82 4.73 23.29
C LEU A 201 -16.71 4.10 21.90
N LEU A 202 -16.44 4.91 20.88
CA LEU A 202 -16.22 4.47 19.49
C LEU A 202 -14.75 4.10 19.20
N GLY A 203 -13.86 4.38 20.17
CA GLY A 203 -12.42 4.25 20.06
C GLY A 203 -11.81 5.17 19.00
N LEU A 204 -12.35 6.38 18.84
CA LEU A 204 -11.79 7.46 18.03
C LEU A 204 -11.10 8.48 18.94
N SER A 205 -10.26 9.32 18.35
CA SER A 205 -9.75 10.51 19.03
C SER A 205 -10.68 11.72 18.79
N PRO A 206 -10.96 12.56 19.79
CA PRO A 206 -11.69 13.81 19.56
C PRO A 206 -10.79 14.83 18.85
N ALA A 207 -11.32 15.56 17.87
CA ALA A 207 -10.59 16.62 17.19
C ALA A 207 -10.25 17.76 18.17
N PRO A 208 -8.98 18.15 18.34
CA PRO A 208 -8.61 19.19 19.32
C PRO A 208 -9.31 20.54 19.08
N VAL A 209 -9.49 20.89 17.82
CA VAL A 209 -10.29 22.01 17.33
C VAL A 209 -10.95 21.53 16.04
N SER A 210 -12.22 21.86 15.85
CA SER A 210 -12.97 21.57 14.64
C SER A 210 -13.82 22.77 14.24
N THR A 211 -14.31 22.75 13.00
CA THR A 211 -15.35 23.66 12.55
C THR A 211 -16.69 22.91 12.59
N GLN A 212 -17.60 23.18 11.66
CA GLN A 212 -18.73 22.26 11.46
C GLN A 212 -18.27 20.85 11.02
N THR A 213 -17.01 20.69 10.59
CA THR A 213 -16.45 19.43 10.06
C THR A 213 -15.06 19.12 10.61
N LEU A 214 -14.60 17.87 10.43
CA LEU A 214 -13.18 17.54 10.48
C LEU A 214 -12.43 18.24 9.34
N GLN A 215 -11.19 18.63 9.61
CA GLN A 215 -10.35 19.27 8.59
C GLN A 215 -9.87 18.25 7.55
N ARG A 216 -9.95 18.62 6.27
CA ARG A 216 -9.75 17.70 5.13
C ARG A 216 -8.27 17.41 4.81
N ASP A 217 -7.33 18.09 5.46
CA ASP A 217 -5.90 17.76 5.42
C ASP A 217 -5.61 16.33 5.89
N ARG A 218 -6.35 15.85 6.89
CA ARG A 218 -6.31 14.47 7.39
C ARG A 218 -6.60 13.46 6.28
N HIS A 219 -7.68 13.70 5.55
CA HIS A 219 -8.16 12.84 4.46
C HIS A 219 -7.22 12.90 3.25
N ALA A 220 -6.66 14.07 2.95
CA ALA A 220 -5.65 14.24 1.91
C ALA A 220 -4.36 13.46 2.22
N TYR A 221 -3.85 13.56 3.46
CA TYR A 221 -2.68 12.80 3.91
C TYR A 221 -2.93 11.28 3.88
N TYR A 222 -4.12 10.85 4.30
CA TYR A 222 -4.55 9.46 4.20
C TYR A 222 -4.55 8.96 2.76
N MET A 223 -5.19 9.69 1.84
CA MET A 223 -5.25 9.31 0.43
C MET A 223 -3.88 9.30 -0.25
N ALA A 224 -3.01 10.28 0.07
CA ALA A 224 -1.62 10.29 -0.39
C ALA A 224 -0.87 9.04 0.06
N THR A 225 -1.06 8.64 1.31
CA THR A 225 -0.42 7.45 1.87
C THR A 225 -0.89 6.18 1.15
N LEU A 226 -2.19 6.03 0.92
CA LEU A 226 -2.72 4.90 0.13
C LEU A 226 -2.13 4.88 -1.29
N ALA A 227 -2.04 6.04 -1.93
CA ALA A 227 -1.47 6.18 -3.27
C ALA A 227 0.03 5.83 -3.32
N VAL A 228 0.81 6.20 -2.30
CA VAL A 228 2.23 5.82 -2.17
C VAL A 228 2.38 4.31 -2.03
N ILE A 229 1.54 3.65 -1.22
CA ILE A 229 1.51 2.18 -1.11
C ILE A 229 1.23 1.56 -2.48
N GLY A 230 0.20 2.04 -3.18
CA GLY A 230 -0.12 1.59 -4.54
C GLY A 230 1.04 1.76 -5.52
N GLY A 231 1.80 2.86 -5.42
CA GLY A 231 3.01 3.10 -6.20
C GLY A 231 4.11 2.08 -5.93
N THR A 232 4.34 1.70 -4.66
CA THR A 232 5.28 0.63 -4.32
C THR A 232 4.83 -0.72 -4.89
N LEU A 233 3.53 -1.04 -4.82
CA LEU A 233 2.99 -2.27 -5.42
C LEU A 233 3.20 -2.29 -6.95
N GLU A 234 2.97 -1.16 -7.64
CA GLU A 234 3.25 -1.03 -9.07
C GLU A 234 4.74 -1.22 -9.38
N LYS A 235 5.65 -0.64 -8.60
CA LYS A 235 7.10 -0.82 -8.80
C LYS A 235 7.49 -2.30 -8.79
N ILE A 236 7.00 -3.06 -7.81
CA ILE A 236 7.27 -4.49 -7.69
C ILE A 236 6.62 -5.26 -8.85
N ALA A 237 5.39 -4.91 -9.21
CA ALA A 237 4.68 -5.51 -10.34
C ALA A 237 5.40 -5.29 -11.69
N VAL A 238 5.95 -4.09 -11.91
CA VAL A 238 6.77 -3.77 -13.09
C VAL A 238 8.02 -4.65 -13.13
N GLU A 239 8.70 -4.86 -12.00
CA GLU A 239 9.85 -5.75 -11.94
C GLU A 239 9.49 -7.19 -12.28
N ILE A 240 8.39 -7.74 -11.73
CA ILE A 240 7.92 -9.08 -12.08
C ILE A 240 7.64 -9.18 -13.58
N ARG A 241 7.01 -8.16 -14.17
CA ARG A 241 6.77 -8.10 -15.62
C ARG A 241 8.08 -8.13 -16.41
N HIS A 242 9.12 -7.44 -15.96
CA HIS A 242 10.44 -7.47 -16.59
C HIS A 242 11.08 -8.85 -16.49
N LEU A 243 11.09 -9.46 -15.31
CA LEU A 243 11.71 -10.77 -15.06
C LEU A 243 10.98 -11.91 -15.77
N GLN A 244 9.69 -11.76 -16.05
CA GLN A 244 8.88 -12.75 -16.79
C GLN A 244 8.96 -12.58 -18.32
N ARG A 245 9.64 -11.56 -18.85
CA ARG A 245 9.85 -11.44 -20.30
C ARG A 245 10.55 -12.68 -20.85
N THR A 246 10.19 -13.06 -22.07
CA THR A 246 10.69 -14.26 -22.76
C THR A 246 12.22 -14.33 -22.79
N GLU A 247 12.90 -13.19 -22.97
CA GLU A 247 14.36 -13.11 -23.07
C GLU A 247 15.08 -13.28 -21.73
N LEU A 248 14.37 -13.14 -20.60
CA LEU A 248 14.92 -13.27 -19.25
C LEU A 248 14.42 -14.53 -18.55
N ARG A 249 13.10 -14.65 -18.38
CA ARG A 249 12.42 -15.75 -17.69
C ARG A 249 13.05 -16.09 -16.34
N GLU A 250 13.40 -15.08 -15.56
CA GLU A 250 14.00 -15.22 -14.23
C GLU A 250 12.94 -15.46 -13.15
N ALA A 251 11.73 -14.94 -13.35
CA ALA A 251 10.58 -15.20 -12.50
C ALA A 251 9.29 -15.31 -13.33
N GLU A 252 8.27 -15.98 -12.81
CA GLU A 252 6.98 -16.14 -13.49
C GLU A 252 5.82 -16.22 -12.49
N GLU A 253 4.73 -15.49 -12.76
CA GLU A 253 3.48 -15.64 -12.03
C GLU A 253 2.97 -17.09 -12.12
N PHE A 254 2.55 -17.65 -10.98
CA PHE A 254 2.07 -19.03 -10.94
C PHE A 254 0.91 -19.28 -11.93
N PHE A 255 1.12 -20.23 -12.83
CA PHE A 255 0.15 -20.61 -13.84
C PHE A 255 -0.57 -21.90 -13.45
N ARG A 256 -1.88 -21.80 -13.13
CA ARG A 256 -2.66 -22.95 -12.63
C ARG A 256 -2.89 -24.00 -13.72
N LYS A 257 -2.99 -25.27 -13.33
CA LYS A 257 -3.47 -26.34 -14.22
C LYS A 257 -4.87 -25.98 -14.74
N GLY A 258 -5.04 -25.94 -16.06
CA GLY A 258 -6.29 -25.55 -16.73
C GLY A 258 -6.43 -24.04 -17.03
N GLN A 259 -5.53 -23.18 -16.54
CA GLN A 259 -5.49 -21.78 -16.94
C GLN A 259 -5.11 -21.67 -18.42
N LYS A 260 -5.79 -20.79 -19.17
CA LYS A 260 -5.42 -20.43 -20.55
C LYS A 260 -4.75 -19.07 -20.54
N GLY A 261 -3.52 -18.99 -21.03
CA GLY A 261 -2.76 -17.73 -21.06
C GLY A 261 -3.01 -16.90 -22.33
N SER A 262 -3.65 -17.50 -23.34
CA SER A 262 -4.15 -16.84 -24.55
C SER A 262 -5.29 -17.66 -25.14
N SER A 263 -6.18 -17.01 -25.90
CA SER A 263 -7.21 -17.68 -26.70
C SER A 263 -6.63 -18.43 -27.91
N ALA A 264 -5.48 -17.97 -28.43
CA ALA A 264 -4.91 -18.46 -29.69
C ALA A 264 -3.53 -19.14 -29.56
N MET A 265 -2.80 -18.90 -28.47
CA MET A 265 -1.41 -19.33 -28.32
C MET A 265 -1.21 -20.17 -27.05
N PRO A 266 -1.16 -21.52 -27.16
CA PRO A 266 -1.09 -22.43 -26.01
C PRO A 266 0.15 -22.25 -25.11
N HIS A 267 1.25 -21.72 -25.66
CA HIS A 267 2.51 -21.51 -24.93
C HIS A 267 2.53 -20.20 -24.12
N LYS A 268 1.58 -19.28 -24.33
CA LYS A 268 1.65 -17.91 -23.79
C LYS A 268 1.44 -17.90 -22.28
N ARG A 269 2.41 -17.38 -21.52
CA ARG A 269 2.32 -17.15 -20.06
C ARG A 269 2.59 -15.67 -19.78
N ASN A 270 1.58 -14.98 -19.24
CA ASN A 270 1.61 -13.51 -19.09
C ASN A 270 1.55 -13.10 -17.62
N PRO A 271 2.24 -12.02 -17.22
CA PRO A 271 2.18 -11.45 -15.87
C PRO A 271 0.92 -10.58 -15.68
N ILE A 272 -0.27 -11.13 -15.98
CA ILE A 272 -1.53 -10.36 -16.01
C ILE A 272 -1.94 -9.81 -14.65
N SER A 273 -1.51 -10.43 -13.55
CA SER A 273 -1.82 -9.93 -12.22
C SER A 273 -0.99 -8.69 -11.94
N SER A 274 0.29 -8.70 -12.26
CA SER A 274 1.20 -7.57 -12.15
C SER A 274 0.77 -6.42 -13.08
N GLU A 275 0.32 -6.72 -14.29
CA GLU A 275 -0.29 -5.72 -15.19
C GLU A 275 -1.56 -5.12 -14.61
N ASN A 276 -2.41 -5.93 -13.98
CA ASN A 276 -3.61 -5.45 -13.29
C ASN A 276 -3.27 -4.53 -12.11
N ILE A 277 -2.31 -4.92 -11.25
CA ILE A 277 -1.84 -4.09 -10.13
C ILE A 277 -1.30 -2.74 -10.65
N THR A 278 -0.57 -2.74 -11.76
CA THR A 278 -0.09 -1.52 -12.44
C THR A 278 -1.27 -0.60 -12.80
N GLY A 279 -2.35 -1.15 -13.37
CA GLY A 279 -3.56 -0.39 -13.71
C GLY A 279 -4.28 0.17 -12.49
N CYS A 280 -4.47 -0.65 -11.45
CA CYS A 280 -5.13 -0.24 -10.20
C CYS A 280 -4.36 0.88 -9.49
N ALA A 281 -3.02 0.82 -9.46
CA ALA A 281 -2.19 1.86 -8.86
C ALA A 281 -2.36 3.24 -9.53
N ARG A 282 -2.59 3.27 -10.85
CA ARG A 282 -2.86 4.51 -11.60
C ARG A 282 -4.17 5.17 -11.17
N VAL A 283 -5.23 4.36 -11.01
CA VAL A 283 -6.53 4.85 -10.52
C VAL A 283 -6.41 5.38 -9.10
N LEU A 284 -5.74 4.64 -8.21
CA LEU A 284 -5.54 5.03 -6.82
C LEU A 284 -4.81 6.37 -6.68
N ARG A 285 -3.82 6.65 -7.54
CA ARG A 285 -3.14 7.96 -7.58
C ARG A 285 -4.05 9.10 -8.04
N GLY A 286 -5.04 8.83 -8.89
CA GLY A 286 -6.02 9.85 -9.32
C GLY A 286 -6.83 10.38 -8.13
N TYR A 287 -7.25 9.51 -7.21
CA TYR A 287 -8.03 9.89 -6.03
C TYR A 287 -7.27 10.82 -5.07
N MET A 288 -5.94 10.74 -5.03
CA MET A 288 -5.12 11.66 -4.24
C MET A 288 -5.33 13.11 -4.67
N VAL A 289 -5.42 13.39 -5.98
CA VAL A 289 -5.64 14.76 -6.47
C VAL A 289 -6.97 15.30 -5.95
N SER A 290 -8.04 14.53 -6.09
CA SER A 290 -9.37 14.91 -5.59
C SER A 290 -9.39 15.12 -4.06
N ALA A 291 -8.65 14.31 -3.29
CA ALA A 291 -8.55 14.50 -1.84
C ALA A 291 -7.84 15.81 -1.46
N TYR A 292 -6.83 16.23 -2.21
CA TYR A 292 -6.14 17.51 -1.98
C TYR A 292 -7.03 18.69 -2.34
N GLU A 293 -7.81 18.58 -3.42
CA GLU A 293 -8.77 19.61 -3.83
C GLU A 293 -9.96 19.76 -2.86
N ASN A 294 -10.19 18.79 -1.96
CA ASN A 294 -11.17 18.90 -0.87
C ASN A 294 -10.68 19.73 0.32
N MET A 295 -9.40 20.09 0.41
CA MET A 295 -8.85 20.82 1.56
C MET A 295 -9.36 22.27 1.72
N PRO A 296 -9.41 23.12 0.67
CA PRO A 296 -9.74 24.54 0.81
C PRO A 296 -11.26 24.78 0.92
N LEU A 297 -11.89 24.21 1.95
CA LEU A 297 -13.29 24.47 2.27
C LEU A 297 -13.50 25.92 2.73
N TRP A 298 -14.68 26.46 2.46
CA TRP A 298 -15.01 27.85 2.78
C TRP A 298 -15.50 28.01 4.21
N HIS A 299 -14.91 28.97 4.95
CA HIS A 299 -15.29 29.30 6.33
C HIS A 299 -15.36 28.07 7.24
N GLU A 300 -16.42 27.93 8.04
CA GLU A 300 -16.60 26.78 8.93
C GLU A 300 -17.00 25.49 8.21
N ARG A 301 -17.49 25.58 6.96
CA ARG A 301 -17.50 24.53 5.92
C ARG A 301 -18.32 24.93 4.69
N ASP A 302 -17.98 24.32 3.57
CA ASP A 302 -18.94 23.94 2.52
C ASP A 302 -19.01 22.41 2.41
N ILE A 303 -19.89 21.89 1.55
CA ILE A 303 -20.17 20.44 1.43
C ILE A 303 -19.58 19.81 0.16
N SER A 304 -18.76 20.53 -0.61
CA SER A 304 -18.17 20.04 -1.86
C SER A 304 -17.39 18.74 -1.69
N HIS A 305 -16.69 18.57 -0.57
CA HIS A 305 -15.95 17.35 -0.26
C HIS A 305 -16.84 16.09 -0.18
N SER A 306 -18.10 16.22 0.20
CA SER A 306 -18.97 15.07 0.51
C SER A 306 -19.26 14.23 -0.73
N SER A 307 -19.55 14.86 -1.86
CA SER A 307 -19.81 14.14 -3.12
C SER A 307 -18.55 13.43 -3.63
N VAL A 308 -17.38 14.04 -3.45
CA VAL A 308 -16.07 13.48 -3.78
C VAL A 308 -15.74 12.29 -2.87
N GLU A 309 -15.88 12.46 -1.55
CA GLU A 309 -15.56 11.46 -0.52
C GLU A 309 -16.45 10.21 -0.62
N ARG A 310 -17.72 10.37 -1.05
CA ARG A 310 -18.62 9.24 -1.36
C ARG A 310 -18.09 8.33 -2.48
N ILE A 311 -17.22 8.85 -3.36
CA ILE A 311 -16.56 8.09 -4.41
C ILE A 311 -15.19 7.61 -3.94
N ILE A 312 -14.34 8.54 -3.51
CA ILE A 312 -12.91 8.24 -3.35
C ILE A 312 -12.60 7.42 -2.10
N LEU A 313 -13.34 7.58 -0.99
CA LEU A 313 -13.05 6.82 0.24
C LEU A 313 -13.38 5.33 0.08
N PRO A 314 -14.58 4.93 -0.40
CA PRO A 314 -14.84 3.54 -0.72
C PRO A 314 -13.90 3.01 -1.79
N ASP A 315 -13.75 3.74 -2.91
CA ASP A 315 -13.02 3.21 -4.05
C ASP A 315 -11.54 3.00 -3.74
N ALA A 316 -10.89 3.94 -3.06
CA ALA A 316 -9.47 3.82 -2.72
C ALA A 316 -9.20 2.66 -1.74
N THR A 317 -10.01 2.53 -0.68
CA THR A 317 -9.82 1.49 0.34
C THR A 317 -10.16 0.10 -0.19
N ILE A 318 -11.25 -0.03 -0.97
CA ILE A 318 -11.61 -1.27 -1.67
C ILE A 318 -10.52 -1.68 -2.66
N LEU A 319 -10.05 -0.75 -3.49
CA LEU A 319 -9.06 -1.04 -4.52
C LEU A 319 -7.72 -1.43 -3.90
N LEU A 320 -7.26 -0.74 -2.85
CA LEU A 320 -6.01 -1.08 -2.18
C LEU A 320 -6.11 -2.43 -1.45
N ASP A 321 -7.22 -2.73 -0.77
CA ASP A 321 -7.44 -4.03 -0.14
C ASP A 321 -7.35 -5.17 -1.16
N TYR A 322 -8.00 -5.00 -2.30
CA TYR A 322 -7.91 -5.92 -3.42
C TYR A 322 -6.47 -6.09 -3.92
N MET A 323 -5.76 -4.98 -4.14
CA MET A 323 -4.38 -4.99 -4.62
C MET A 323 -3.47 -5.77 -3.66
N LEU A 324 -3.55 -5.51 -2.35
CA LEU A 324 -2.75 -6.17 -1.32
C LEU A 324 -2.99 -7.68 -1.31
N HIS A 325 -4.25 -8.14 -1.33
CA HIS A 325 -4.57 -9.56 -1.28
C HIS A 325 -4.21 -10.30 -2.57
N ARG A 326 -4.53 -9.69 -3.73
CA ARG A 326 -4.17 -10.26 -5.02
C ARG A 326 -2.66 -10.37 -5.16
N PHE A 327 -1.94 -9.32 -4.81
CA PHE A 327 -0.50 -9.28 -5.04
C PHE A 327 0.30 -10.06 -3.99
N SER A 328 -0.18 -10.18 -2.75
CA SER A 328 0.35 -11.15 -1.78
C SER A 328 0.31 -12.56 -2.35
N SER A 329 -0.82 -12.95 -2.95
CA SER A 329 -0.97 -14.27 -3.57
C SER A 329 -0.03 -14.49 -4.76
N VAL A 330 0.35 -13.41 -5.47
CA VAL A 330 1.35 -13.46 -6.55
C VAL A 330 2.73 -13.71 -5.97
N ILE A 331 3.15 -12.94 -4.96
CA ILE A 331 4.48 -13.07 -4.32
C ILE A 331 4.64 -14.44 -3.65
N GLU A 332 3.63 -14.89 -2.89
CA GLU A 332 3.63 -16.19 -2.21
C GLU A 332 3.87 -17.35 -3.19
N LYS A 333 3.33 -17.25 -4.41
CA LYS A 333 3.39 -18.32 -5.42
C LYS A 333 4.35 -18.01 -6.56
N LEU A 334 5.11 -16.92 -6.48
CA LEU A 334 5.99 -16.50 -7.56
C LEU A 334 7.03 -17.59 -7.81
N MET A 335 7.06 -18.09 -9.04
CA MET A 335 8.06 -19.06 -9.48
C MET A 335 9.35 -18.31 -9.77
N VAL A 336 10.46 -18.74 -9.19
CA VAL A 336 11.79 -18.19 -9.43
C VAL A 336 12.63 -19.26 -10.12
N TYR A 337 13.42 -18.87 -11.12
CA TYR A 337 14.23 -19.78 -11.92
C TYR A 337 15.73 -19.48 -11.74
N PRO A 338 16.37 -19.99 -10.66
CA PRO A 338 17.79 -19.76 -10.39
C PRO A 338 18.71 -20.14 -11.55
N GLU A 339 18.39 -21.21 -12.29
CA GLU A 339 19.22 -21.64 -13.41
C GLU A 339 19.17 -20.65 -14.58
N ASN A 340 17.99 -20.10 -14.89
CA ASN A 340 17.88 -19.04 -15.91
C ASN A 340 18.59 -17.76 -15.45
N MET A 341 18.54 -17.43 -14.15
CA MET A 341 19.26 -16.29 -13.61
C MET A 341 20.77 -16.45 -13.81
N LYS A 342 21.34 -17.63 -13.52
CA LYS A 342 22.75 -17.94 -13.77
C LYS A 342 23.08 -17.87 -15.26
N GLU A 343 22.29 -18.51 -16.11
CA GLU A 343 22.48 -18.49 -17.57
C GLU A 343 22.48 -17.05 -18.12
N ASN A 344 21.58 -16.21 -17.61
CA ASN A 344 21.53 -14.80 -18.02
C ASN A 344 22.80 -14.03 -17.68
N MET A 345 23.50 -14.37 -16.59
CA MET A 345 24.77 -13.71 -16.23
C MET A 345 25.86 -13.95 -17.29
N GLU A 346 25.82 -15.12 -17.93
CA GLU A 346 26.78 -15.52 -18.96
C GLU A 346 26.51 -14.87 -20.33
N LYS A 347 25.34 -14.24 -20.55
CA LYS A 347 25.01 -13.56 -21.82
C LYS A 347 25.94 -12.41 -22.17
N THR A 348 26.64 -11.88 -21.18
CA THR A 348 27.66 -10.83 -21.33
C THR A 348 29.08 -11.41 -21.30
N HIS A 349 29.26 -12.72 -21.46
CA HIS A 349 30.55 -13.39 -21.58
C HIS A 349 31.57 -13.04 -20.48
N GLY A 350 31.12 -12.86 -19.24
CA GLY A 350 31.98 -12.50 -18.10
C GLY A 350 32.29 -11.00 -17.95
N LEU A 351 31.74 -10.12 -18.78
CA LEU A 351 32.01 -8.67 -18.71
C LEU A 351 31.59 -8.00 -17.39
N VAL A 352 30.68 -8.63 -16.66
CA VAL A 352 30.18 -8.15 -15.36
C VAL A 352 31.26 -8.12 -14.27
N PHE A 353 32.41 -8.75 -14.52
CA PHE A 353 33.57 -8.75 -13.62
C PHE A 353 34.63 -7.69 -13.97
N SER A 354 34.43 -6.93 -15.06
CA SER A 354 35.40 -5.95 -15.56
C SER A 354 35.79 -4.89 -14.53
N GLN A 355 34.83 -4.39 -13.75
CA GLN A 355 35.10 -3.41 -12.70
C GLN A 355 36.01 -3.98 -11.60
N ARG A 356 35.80 -5.23 -11.20
CA ARG A 356 36.64 -5.88 -10.18
C ARG A 356 38.06 -6.07 -10.67
N LEU A 357 38.23 -6.56 -11.90
CA LEU A 357 39.55 -6.70 -12.51
C LEU A 357 40.28 -5.35 -12.59
N LEU A 358 39.58 -4.29 -13.02
CA LEU A 358 40.12 -2.94 -13.07
C LEU A 358 40.61 -2.47 -11.69
N LEU A 359 39.81 -2.67 -10.64
CA LEU A 359 40.21 -2.29 -9.28
C LEU A 359 41.43 -3.07 -8.79
N MET A 360 41.50 -4.37 -9.09
CA MET A 360 42.67 -5.20 -8.73
C MET A 360 43.95 -4.71 -9.40
N LEU A 361 43.90 -4.28 -10.67
CA LEU A 361 45.04 -3.67 -11.35
C LEU A 361 45.50 -2.36 -10.69
N ILE A 362 44.55 -1.53 -10.24
CA ILE A 362 44.86 -0.30 -9.50
C ILE A 362 45.52 -0.63 -8.15
N GLU A 363 45.01 -1.64 -7.43
CA GLU A 363 45.60 -2.09 -6.16
C GLU A 363 47.04 -2.61 -6.31
N LYS A 364 47.41 -3.06 -7.52
CA LYS A 364 48.79 -3.46 -7.89
C LYS A 364 49.68 -2.31 -8.35
N GLY A 365 49.15 -1.09 -8.40
CA GLY A 365 49.93 0.12 -8.65
C GLY A 365 49.75 0.74 -10.04
N LEU A 366 48.84 0.23 -10.88
CA LEU A 366 48.48 0.93 -12.12
C LEU A 366 47.70 2.21 -11.82
N SER A 367 47.88 3.24 -12.66
CA SER A 367 46.93 4.36 -12.65
C SER A 367 45.55 3.88 -13.10
N ARG A 368 44.51 4.63 -12.71
CA ARG A 368 43.14 4.31 -13.11
C ARG A 368 42.99 4.30 -14.63
N GLU A 369 43.60 5.26 -15.31
CA GLU A 369 43.58 5.39 -16.76
C GLU A 369 44.27 4.19 -17.42
N ALA A 370 45.45 3.80 -16.93
CA ALA A 370 46.17 2.64 -17.47
C ALA A 370 45.38 1.33 -17.29
N ALA A 371 44.75 1.13 -16.13
CA ALA A 371 43.90 -0.04 -15.88
C ALA A 371 42.64 -0.01 -16.77
N TYR A 372 42.00 1.15 -16.91
CA TYR A 372 40.79 1.32 -17.72
C TYR A 372 41.06 1.09 -19.21
N ASP A 373 42.09 1.75 -19.74
CA ASP A 373 42.50 1.67 -21.15
C ASP A 373 43.00 0.26 -21.51
N ARG A 374 43.33 -0.57 -20.52
CA ARG A 374 43.62 -2.00 -20.73
C ARG A 374 42.38 -2.88 -20.69
N VAL A 375 41.50 -2.68 -19.70
CA VAL A 375 40.32 -3.53 -19.50
C VAL A 375 39.25 -3.26 -20.57
N GLN A 376 39.06 -2.00 -20.98
CA GLN A 376 37.98 -1.62 -21.90
C GLN A 376 38.12 -2.27 -23.29
N PRO A 377 39.28 -2.27 -23.97
CA PRO A 377 39.41 -2.92 -25.27
C PRO A 377 39.14 -4.44 -25.20
N LEU A 378 39.60 -5.13 -24.15
CA LEU A 378 39.30 -6.55 -23.95
C LEU A 378 37.81 -6.79 -23.72
N ALA A 379 37.15 -5.87 -23.00
CA ALA A 379 35.72 -5.94 -22.78
C ALA A 379 34.92 -5.75 -24.08
N MET A 380 35.31 -4.78 -24.92
CA MET A 380 34.70 -4.56 -26.23
C MET A 380 34.96 -5.75 -27.16
N GLN A 381 36.16 -6.30 -27.14
CA GLN A 381 36.50 -7.50 -27.91
C GLN A 381 35.65 -8.71 -27.51
N ALA A 382 35.48 -8.96 -26.20
CA ALA A 382 34.61 -10.03 -25.71
C ALA A 382 33.17 -9.89 -26.23
N TRP A 383 32.67 -8.64 -26.26
CA TRP A 383 31.32 -8.33 -26.72
C TRP A 383 31.14 -8.50 -28.23
N GLU A 384 32.05 -7.93 -29.03
CA GLU A 384 31.98 -7.95 -30.49
C GLU A 384 32.27 -9.34 -31.07
N GLU A 385 33.26 -10.03 -30.51
CA GLU A 385 33.67 -11.38 -30.96
C GLU A 385 32.88 -12.51 -30.28
N LYS A 386 32.04 -12.19 -29.27
CA LYS A 386 31.30 -13.17 -28.45
C LYS A 386 32.21 -14.21 -27.79
N ARG A 387 33.32 -13.73 -27.22
CA ARG A 387 34.36 -14.55 -26.58
C ARG A 387 34.35 -14.36 -25.08
N SER A 388 34.85 -15.36 -24.37
CA SER A 388 35.03 -15.30 -22.92
C SER A 388 35.95 -14.14 -22.55
N PHE A 389 35.44 -13.19 -21.78
CA PHE A 389 36.24 -12.09 -21.25
C PHE A 389 37.38 -12.62 -20.37
N ARG A 390 37.17 -13.71 -19.63
CA ARG A 390 38.19 -14.37 -18.83
C ARG A 390 39.36 -14.87 -19.68
N GLU A 391 39.09 -15.54 -20.79
CA GLU A 391 40.14 -16.04 -21.70
C GLU A 391 40.96 -14.90 -22.30
N LEU A 392 40.31 -13.79 -22.67
CA LEU A 392 41.00 -12.61 -23.18
C LEU A 392 41.92 -11.98 -22.12
N VAL A 393 41.46 -11.93 -20.87
CA VAL A 393 42.23 -11.44 -19.73
C VAL A 393 43.42 -12.36 -19.41
N GLU A 394 43.22 -13.68 -19.44
CA GLU A 394 44.29 -14.67 -19.19
C GLU A 394 45.34 -14.70 -20.30
N ALA A 395 44.98 -14.32 -21.53
CA ALA A 395 45.91 -14.17 -22.64
C ALA A 395 46.69 -12.85 -22.61
N ASP A 396 46.30 -11.90 -21.76
CA ASP A 396 46.82 -10.54 -21.75
C ASP A 396 48.13 -10.41 -20.99
N THR A 397 49.21 -10.00 -21.67
CA THR A 397 50.53 -9.86 -21.02
C THR A 397 50.57 -8.78 -19.96
N THR A 398 49.95 -7.61 -20.20
CA THR A 398 49.94 -6.51 -19.24
C THR A 398 49.23 -6.90 -17.96
N ILE A 399 48.12 -7.64 -18.06
CA ILE A 399 47.40 -8.12 -16.87
C ILE A 399 48.22 -9.18 -16.14
N ARG A 400 48.82 -10.13 -16.85
CA ARG A 400 49.66 -11.19 -16.27
C ARG A 400 50.95 -10.70 -15.61
N ASP A 401 51.49 -9.57 -16.08
CA ASP A 401 52.66 -8.94 -15.47
C ASP A 401 52.32 -8.31 -14.10
N ASN A 402 51.03 -8.06 -13.82
CA ASN A 402 50.57 -7.39 -12.59
C ASN A 402 49.76 -8.30 -11.65
N LEU A 403 49.07 -9.31 -12.17
CA LEU A 403 48.22 -10.23 -11.41
C LEU A 403 48.65 -11.68 -11.61
N THR A 404 48.67 -12.46 -10.52
CA THR A 404 48.91 -13.91 -10.61
C THR A 404 47.69 -14.64 -11.22
N PRO A 405 47.85 -15.89 -11.70
CA PRO A 405 46.72 -16.68 -12.17
C PRO A 405 45.58 -16.81 -11.14
N GLU A 406 45.92 -16.98 -9.85
CA GLU A 406 44.95 -17.09 -8.77
C GLU A 406 44.23 -15.75 -8.52
N GLU A 407 44.93 -14.62 -8.67
CA GLU A 407 44.34 -13.30 -8.55
C GLU A 407 43.37 -13.03 -9.70
N ILE A 408 43.76 -13.36 -10.93
CA ILE A 408 42.89 -13.28 -12.11
C ILE A 408 41.65 -14.15 -11.89
N GLU A 409 41.82 -15.41 -11.50
CA GLU A 409 40.68 -16.30 -11.19
C GLU A 409 39.76 -15.70 -10.13
N SER A 410 40.33 -15.14 -9.07
CA SER A 410 39.56 -14.54 -8.00
C SER A 410 38.69 -13.40 -8.53
N ALA A 411 39.12 -12.62 -9.52
CA ALA A 411 38.36 -11.50 -10.09
C ALA A 411 36.98 -11.94 -10.65
N PHE A 412 36.87 -13.18 -11.10
CA PHE A 412 35.65 -13.77 -11.65
C PHE A 412 34.80 -14.55 -10.61
N ASP A 413 35.18 -14.53 -9.33
CA ASP A 413 34.44 -15.20 -8.27
C ASP A 413 33.14 -14.45 -7.89
N LEU A 414 32.00 -15.11 -8.04
CA LEU A 414 30.69 -14.61 -7.65
C LEU A 414 30.53 -14.39 -6.14
N ASN A 415 31.24 -15.14 -5.31
CA ASN A 415 31.15 -15.02 -3.85
C ASN A 415 31.55 -13.64 -3.37
N TYR A 416 32.38 -12.93 -4.14
CA TYR A 416 32.69 -11.54 -3.87
C TYR A 416 31.42 -10.68 -3.76
N HIS A 417 30.46 -10.84 -4.67
CA HIS A 417 29.25 -10.02 -4.70
C HIS A 417 28.23 -10.47 -3.63
N THR A 418 28.33 -11.70 -3.13
CA THR A 418 27.41 -12.21 -2.09
C THR A 418 27.96 -12.09 -0.66
N ARG A 419 29.25 -11.78 -0.47
CA ARG A 419 29.93 -11.74 0.85
C ARG A 419 29.31 -10.81 1.90
N ARG A 420 28.50 -9.83 1.47
CA ARG A 420 27.81 -8.86 2.35
C ARG A 420 26.30 -9.05 2.43
N VAL A 421 25.74 -10.10 1.82
CA VAL A 421 24.29 -10.36 1.84
C VAL A 421 23.76 -10.47 3.27
N ASP A 422 24.46 -11.21 4.15
CA ASP A 422 24.06 -11.37 5.56
C ASP A 422 24.01 -10.04 6.31
N GLU A 423 24.93 -9.13 6.02
CA GLU A 423 24.95 -7.81 6.63
C GLU A 423 23.74 -6.98 6.20
N ILE A 424 23.37 -7.04 4.91
CA ILE A 424 22.23 -6.30 4.37
C ILE A 424 20.90 -6.87 4.90
N PHE A 425 20.76 -8.19 5.01
CA PHE A 425 19.57 -8.83 5.59
C PHE A 425 19.35 -8.38 7.05
N ARG A 426 20.40 -8.40 7.88
CA ARG A 426 20.33 -7.90 9.26
C ARG A 426 19.90 -6.44 9.34
N ARG A 427 20.41 -5.58 8.43
CA ARG A 427 20.00 -4.16 8.37
C ARG A 427 18.54 -3.99 7.95
N ALA A 428 18.02 -4.89 7.12
CA ALA A 428 16.62 -4.88 6.69
C ALA A 428 15.66 -5.46 7.75
N GLY A 429 16.17 -6.03 8.85
CA GLY A 429 15.37 -6.71 9.87
C GLY A 429 14.92 -8.11 9.46
N LEU A 430 15.68 -8.78 8.58
CA LEU A 430 15.44 -10.14 8.09
C LEU A 430 16.50 -11.10 8.64
#